data_AF-A0A7S4K1F2-F1
#
_entry.id   AF-A0A7S4K1F2-F1
#
_cell.length_a   1.000
_cell.length_b   1.000
_cell.length_c   1.000
_cell.angle_alpha   90.00
_cell.angle_beta   90.00
_cell.angle_gamma   90.00
#
_symmetry.space_group_name_H-M   'P 1'
#
loop_
_entity.id
_entity.type
_entity.pdbx_description
1 polymer ?
#
loop_
_entity_poly.entity_id
_entity_poly.type
_entity_poly.pdbx_seq_one_letter_code
_entity_poly.pdbx_strand_id
1 'polypeptide(L)'
;RAGVDAVHSLQFPLGRIRKICRLDPEVRGIAKEASLLVARAAELFAGRLGKEVESVASLSNRRKLLSEDVAEVCSTKERFLFLREDMGDLIKEQKKANAAARVARSAANAADRAAAGGRGEKLTSYFGTAGAAS
;
A
#
# COMPACT_ATOMS: atom_id res chain seq x y z
N ARG A 1 -0.42 -6.47 -33.31
CA ARG A 1 -1.81 -6.99 -33.31
C ARG A 1 -2.26 -7.44 -31.91
N ALA A 2 -1.80 -6.79 -30.83
CA ALA A 2 -2.04 -7.19 -29.43
C ALA A 2 -3.25 -6.49 -28.76
N GLY A 3 -4.22 -6.03 -29.56
CA GLY A 3 -5.26 -5.10 -29.10
C GLY A 3 -6.62 -5.72 -28.78
N VAL A 4 -6.93 -6.90 -29.31
CA VAL A 4 -8.30 -7.47 -29.27
C VAL A 4 -8.48 -8.54 -28.18
N ASP A 5 -7.39 -9.18 -27.73
CA ASP A 5 -7.47 -10.29 -26.77
C ASP A 5 -7.49 -9.80 -25.31
N ALA A 6 -6.99 -8.58 -25.03
CA ALA A 6 -6.99 -7.98 -23.70
C ALA A 6 -8.36 -7.45 -23.24
N VAL A 7 -9.35 -7.41 -24.14
CA VAL A 7 -10.74 -7.04 -23.82
C VAL A 7 -11.48 -8.21 -23.18
N HIS A 8 -11.05 -9.45 -23.44
CA HIS A 8 -11.72 -10.66 -22.99
C HIS A 8 -11.17 -11.22 -21.67
N SER A 9 -10.01 -10.74 -21.20
CA SER A 9 -9.38 -11.14 -19.94
C SER A 9 -9.49 -10.06 -18.86
N LEU A 10 -10.63 -10.04 -18.17
CA LEU A 10 -10.79 -9.21 -16.97
C LEU A 10 -9.91 -9.74 -15.83
N GLN A 11 -9.16 -8.86 -15.19
CA GLN A 11 -8.33 -9.15 -14.02
C GLN A 11 -9.18 -9.15 -12.74
N PHE A 12 -10.21 -8.29 -12.68
CA PHE A 12 -11.03 -8.17 -11.48
C PHE A 12 -12.13 -9.25 -11.40
N PRO A 13 -12.34 -9.85 -10.21
CA PRO A 13 -13.35 -10.88 -10.02
C PRO A 13 -14.77 -10.28 -10.05
N LEU A 14 -15.58 -10.68 -11.03
CA LEU A 14 -16.95 -10.19 -11.23
C LEU A 14 -17.87 -10.42 -10.03
N GLY A 15 -17.65 -11.50 -9.27
CA GLY A 15 -18.39 -11.75 -8.03
C GLY A 15 -18.18 -10.66 -6.98
N ARG A 16 -16.96 -10.10 -6.89
CA ARG A 16 -16.63 -9.04 -5.93
C ARG A 16 -17.19 -7.70 -6.39
N ILE A 17 -17.08 -7.40 -7.68
CA ILE A 17 -17.65 -6.18 -8.28
C ILE A 17 -19.15 -6.11 -8.00
N ARG A 18 -19.90 -7.18 -8.29
CA ARG A 18 -21.34 -7.24 -8.00
C ARG A 18 -21.67 -7.04 -6.52
N LYS A 19 -20.84 -7.56 -5.62
CA LYS A 19 -21.02 -7.34 -4.17
C LYS A 19 -20.83 -5.88 -3.78
N ILE A 20 -19.83 -5.19 -4.35
CA ILE A 20 -19.58 -3.77 -4.10
C ILE A 20 -20.74 -2.92 -4.64
N CYS A 21 -21.19 -3.17 -5.87
CA CYS A 21 -22.33 -2.44 -6.44
C CYS A 21 -23.63 -2.61 -5.65
N ARG A 22 -23.80 -3.72 -4.91
CA ARG A 22 -24.98 -3.97 -4.05
C ARG A 22 -24.84 -3.40 -2.64
N LEU A 23 -23.73 -2.75 -2.30
CA LEU A 23 -23.64 -1.97 -1.07
C LEU A 23 -24.55 -0.74 -1.12
N ASP A 24 -24.88 -0.28 -2.32
CA ASP A 24 -25.89 0.74 -2.54
C ASP A 24 -27.30 0.13 -2.39
N PRO A 25 -28.13 0.60 -1.44
CA PRO A 25 -29.46 0.06 -1.18
C PRO A 25 -30.45 0.27 -2.35
N GLU A 26 -30.18 1.20 -3.26
CA GLU A 26 -31.06 1.47 -4.41
C GLU A 26 -30.86 0.45 -5.54
N VAL A 27 -29.76 -0.31 -5.51
CA VAL A 27 -29.40 -1.27 -6.56
C VAL A 27 -30.11 -2.61 -6.36
N ARG A 28 -31.25 -2.79 -7.03
CA ARG A 28 -32.05 -4.02 -6.97
C ARG A 28 -31.49 -5.18 -7.82
N GLY A 29 -30.88 -4.86 -8.96
CA GLY A 29 -30.42 -5.85 -9.93
C GLY A 29 -29.27 -5.29 -10.78
N ILE A 30 -28.37 -6.18 -11.21
CA ILE A 30 -27.20 -5.79 -12.01
C ILE A 30 -27.09 -6.76 -13.18
N ALA A 31 -27.16 -6.22 -14.40
CA ALA A 31 -26.93 -6.99 -15.62
C ALA A 31 -25.49 -7.51 -15.69
N LYS A 32 -25.29 -8.64 -16.37
CA LYS A 32 -23.95 -9.21 -16.58
C LYS A 32 -23.03 -8.23 -17.32
N GLU A 33 -23.55 -7.58 -18.35
CA GLU A 33 -22.80 -6.60 -19.17
C GLU A 33 -22.37 -5.37 -18.35
N ALA A 34 -23.24 -4.86 -17.47
CA ALA A 34 -22.88 -3.77 -16.56
C ALA A 34 -21.71 -4.15 -15.65
N SER A 35 -21.69 -5.39 -15.14
CA SER A 35 -20.58 -5.88 -14.31
C SER A 35 -19.27 -5.97 -15.09
N LEU A 36 -19.33 -6.38 -16.36
CA LEU A 36 -18.16 -6.45 -17.24
C LEU A 36 -17.62 -5.03 -17.55
N LEU A 37 -18.52 -4.09 -17.82
CA LEU A 37 -18.16 -2.70 -18.11
C LEU A 37 -17.50 -2.04 -16.89
N VAL A 38 -18.07 -2.21 -15.70
CA VAL A 38 -17.50 -1.69 -14.45
C VAL A 38 -16.13 -2.32 -14.18
N ALA A 39 -15.97 -3.63 -14.43
CA ALA A 39 -14.67 -4.29 -14.28
C ALA A 39 -13.60 -3.64 -15.17
N ARG A 40 -13.91 -3.44 -16.45
CA ARG A 40 -12.97 -2.82 -17.39
C ARG A 40 -12.71 -1.35 -17.07
N ALA A 41 -13.74 -0.62 -16.67
CA ALA A 41 -13.59 0.77 -16.24
C ALA A 41 -12.68 0.87 -15.01
N ALA A 42 -12.82 -0.03 -14.04
CA ALA A 42 -11.96 -0.08 -12.85
C ALA A 42 -10.48 -0.35 -13.19
N GLU A 43 -10.19 -1.21 -14.17
CA GLU A 43 -8.82 -1.47 -14.64
C GLU A 43 -8.21 -0.21 -15.27
N LEU A 44 -8.96 0.43 -16.17
CA LEU A 44 -8.54 1.67 -16.81
C LEU A 44 -8.39 2.81 -15.80
N PHE A 45 -9.29 2.86 -14.81
CA PHE A 45 -9.24 3.83 -13.72
C PHE A 45 -7.96 3.66 -12.90
N ALA A 46 -7.64 2.43 -12.44
CA ALA A 46 -6.44 2.16 -11.66
C ALA A 46 -5.16 2.52 -12.43
N GLY A 47 -5.10 2.16 -13.72
CA GLY A 47 -3.96 2.51 -14.58
C GLY A 47 -3.82 4.02 -14.82
N ARG A 48 -4.92 4.75 -14.99
CA ARG A 48 -4.89 6.22 -15.14
C ARG A 48 -4.50 6.91 -13.84
N LEU A 49 -5.09 6.52 -12.71
CA LEU A 49 -4.74 7.08 -11.40
C LEU A 49 -3.25 6.84 -11.10
N GLY A 50 -2.74 5.63 -11.35
CA GLY A 50 -1.33 5.29 -11.13
C GLY A 50 -0.36 6.20 -11.89
N LYS A 51 -0.63 6.47 -13.18
CA LYS A 51 0.20 7.39 -13.99
C LYS A 51 0.17 8.82 -13.46
N GLU A 52 -0.99 9.26 -12.98
CA GLU A 52 -1.17 10.62 -12.47
C GLU A 52 -0.45 10.81 -11.13
N VAL A 53 -0.45 9.77 -10.28
CA VAL A 53 0.30 9.72 -9.02
C VAL A 53 1.81 9.63 -9.28
N GLU A 54 2.24 8.83 -10.27
CA GLU A 54 3.63 8.76 -10.70
C GLU A 54 4.15 10.11 -11.20
N SER A 55 3.33 10.86 -11.94
CA SER A 55 3.67 12.20 -12.40
C SER A 55 3.96 13.15 -11.22
N VAL A 56 3.11 13.15 -10.19
CA VAL A 56 3.31 13.95 -8.97
C VAL A 56 4.58 13.54 -8.22
N ALA A 57 4.83 12.24 -8.06
CA ALA A 57 6.04 11.75 -7.41
C ALA A 57 7.31 12.13 -8.21
N SER A 58 7.23 12.06 -9.54
CA SER A 58 8.32 12.42 -10.46
C SER A 58 8.64 13.91 -10.42
N LEU A 59 7.64 14.79 -10.29
CA LEU A 59 7.83 16.22 -10.07
C LEU A 59 8.61 16.52 -8.78
N SER A 60 8.49 15.64 -7.77
CA SER A 60 9.26 15.69 -6.53
C SER A 60 10.64 15.01 -6.62
N ASN A 61 11.10 14.61 -7.81
CA ASN A 61 12.30 13.79 -8.03
C ASN A 61 12.32 12.47 -7.24
N ARG A 62 11.13 11.90 -6.95
CA ARG A 62 10.99 10.65 -6.21
C ARG A 62 10.50 9.54 -7.13
N ARG A 63 11.18 8.39 -7.07
CA ARG A 63 10.71 7.14 -7.71
C ARG A 63 9.77 6.33 -6.83
N LYS A 64 9.73 6.64 -5.54
CA LYS A 64 8.87 5.99 -4.56
C LYS A 64 7.55 6.74 -4.46
N LEU A 65 6.45 6.03 -4.74
CA LEU A 65 5.10 6.55 -4.54
C LEU A 65 4.77 6.55 -3.04
N LEU A 66 4.21 7.67 -2.57
CA LEU A 66 3.73 7.86 -1.21
C LEU A 66 2.22 8.02 -1.22
N SER A 67 1.60 7.76 -0.07
CA SER A 67 0.16 7.96 0.11
C SER A 67 -0.24 9.44 -0.06
N GLU A 68 0.68 10.36 0.21
CA GLU A 68 0.50 11.81 0.04
C GLU A 68 0.36 12.21 -1.44
N ASP A 69 1.09 11.52 -2.33
CA ASP A 69 0.99 11.76 -3.79
C ASP A 69 -0.43 11.44 -4.30
N VAL A 70 -1.07 10.40 -3.75
CA VAL A 70 -2.45 10.03 -4.11
C VAL A 70 -3.44 11.08 -3.62
N ALA A 71 -3.28 11.57 -2.38
CA ALA A 71 -4.12 12.64 -1.84
C ALA A 71 -4.05 13.92 -2.67
N GLU A 72 -2.85 14.29 -3.12
CA GLU A 72 -2.64 15.46 -3.95
C GLU A 72 -3.35 15.31 -5.30
N VAL A 73 -3.22 14.16 -5.96
CA VAL A 73 -3.93 13.89 -7.22
C VAL A 73 -5.44 13.96 -7.04
N CYS A 74 -5.98 13.36 -5.97
CA CYS A 74 -7.41 13.37 -5.66
C CYS A 74 -7.95 14.75 -5.26
N SER A 75 -7.09 15.67 -4.82
CA SER A 75 -7.49 17.04 -4.46
C SER A 75 -7.35 18.04 -5.61
N THR A 76 -6.46 17.77 -6.57
CA THR A 76 -6.12 18.71 -7.63
C THR A 76 -6.84 18.40 -8.95
N LYS A 77 -7.01 17.12 -9.29
CA LYS A 77 -7.60 16.74 -10.59
C LYS A 77 -9.10 16.51 -10.46
N GLU A 78 -9.88 17.27 -11.23
CA GLU A 78 -11.35 17.23 -11.24
C GLU A 78 -11.93 15.80 -11.33
N ARG A 79 -11.38 14.96 -12.22
CA ARG A 79 -11.83 13.58 -12.44
C ARG A 79 -11.68 12.66 -11.22
N PHE A 80 -10.92 13.07 -10.20
CA PHE A 80 -10.66 12.30 -9.00
C PHE A 80 -11.21 12.95 -7.72
N LEU A 81 -11.93 14.09 -7.83
CA LEU A 81 -12.46 14.82 -6.67
C LEU A 81 -13.42 13.98 -5.82
N PHE A 82 -14.12 13.02 -6.42
CA PHE A 82 -15.01 12.10 -5.71
C PHE A 82 -14.30 11.26 -4.64
N LEU A 83 -12.97 11.17 -4.67
CA LEU A 83 -12.15 10.43 -3.71
C LEU A 83 -11.54 11.31 -2.63
N ARG A 84 -11.69 12.64 -2.71
CA ARG A 84 -10.96 13.58 -1.86
C ARG A 84 -11.18 13.34 -0.37
N GLU A 85 -12.44 13.14 0.03
CA GLU A 85 -12.81 12.93 1.44
C GLU A 85 -12.30 11.58 1.94
N ASP A 86 -12.64 10.49 1.24
CA ASP A 86 -12.24 9.12 1.58
C ASP A 86 -10.72 8.95 1.68
N MET A 87 -9.96 9.50 0.72
CA MET A 87 -8.51 9.38 0.70
C MET A 87 -7.86 10.17 1.85
N GLY A 88 -8.45 11.30 2.23
CA GLY A 88 -7.98 12.08 3.37
C GLY A 88 -8.06 11.28 4.68
N ASP A 89 -9.16 10.58 4.90
CA ASP A 89 -9.36 9.78 6.11
C ASP A 89 -8.50 8.51 6.12
N LEU A 90 -8.38 7.84 4.96
CA LEU A 90 -7.54 6.65 4.84
C LEU A 90 -6.06 6.95 5.14
N ILE A 91 -5.54 8.10 4.70
CA ILE A 91 -4.15 8.50 4.98
C ILE A 91 -3.94 8.77 6.48
N LYS A 92 -4.91 9.42 7.14
CA LYS A 92 -4.85 9.66 8.59
C LYS A 92 -4.83 8.34 9.35
N GLU A 93 -5.71 7.41 8.99
CA GLU A 93 -5.76 6.08 9.58
C GLU A 93 -4.45 5.32 9.36
N GLN A 94 -3.90 5.35 8.14
CA GLN A 94 -2.64 4.69 7.83
C GLN A 94 -1.45 5.29 8.61
N LYS A 95 -1.41 6.62 8.79
CA LYS A 95 -0.41 7.27 9.64
C LYS A 95 -0.52 6.82 11.10
N LYS A 96 -1.74 6.72 11.64
CA LYS A 96 -2.00 6.20 13.00
C LYS A 96 -1.56 4.74 13.14
N ALA A 97 -1.95 3.89 12.19
CA ALA A 97 -1.59 2.47 12.19
C ALA A 97 -0.08 2.28 12.11
N ASN A 98 0.60 3.04 11.23
CA ASN A 98 2.06 3.01 11.13
C ASN A 98 2.75 3.49 12.41
N ALA A 99 2.24 4.54 13.05
CA ALA A 99 2.76 5.03 14.33
C ALA A 99 2.64 3.95 15.42
N ALA A 100 1.46 3.33 15.56
CA ALA A 100 1.23 2.24 16.51
C ALA A 100 2.15 1.05 16.25
N ALA A 101 2.31 0.64 14.98
CA ALA A 101 3.20 -0.45 14.59
C ALA A 101 4.68 -0.13 14.91
N ARG A 102 5.12 1.13 14.76
CA ARG A 102 6.48 1.55 15.12
C ARG A 102 6.72 1.49 16.62
N VAL A 103 5.76 1.94 17.43
CA VAL A 103 5.83 1.85 18.91
C VAL A 103 5.91 0.38 19.33
N ALA A 104 5.02 -0.48 18.82
CA ALA A 104 5.04 -1.91 19.12
C ALA A 104 6.38 -2.57 18.73
N ARG A 105 6.91 -2.25 17.55
CA ARG A 105 8.21 -2.78 17.09
C ARG A 105 9.38 -2.28 17.94
N SER A 106 9.35 -1.03 18.39
CA SER A 106 10.37 -0.50 19.31
C SER A 106 10.33 -1.18 20.68
N ALA A 107 9.14 -1.47 21.20
CA ALA A 107 8.97 -2.20 22.45
C ALA A 107 9.47 -3.65 22.33
N ALA A 108 9.15 -4.34 21.22
CA ALA A 108 9.65 -5.69 20.95
C ALA A 108 11.17 -5.75 20.81
N ASN A 109 11.79 -4.82 20.07
CA ASN A 109 13.25 -4.74 19.92
C ASN A 109 13.96 -4.40 21.25
N ALA A 110 13.33 -3.59 22.10
CA ALA A 110 13.87 -3.29 23.44
C ALA A 110 13.83 -4.51 24.36
N ALA A 111 12.74 -5.30 24.31
CA ALA A 111 12.61 -6.55 25.05
C ALA A 111 13.61 -7.62 24.58
N ASP A 112 13.82 -7.76 23.27
CA ASP A 112 14.80 -8.70 22.70
C ASP A 112 16.24 -8.33 23.07
N ARG A 113 16.58 -7.03 23.07
CA ARG A 113 17.88 -6.55 23.55
C ARG A 113 18.08 -6.75 25.05
N ALA A 114 17.02 -6.63 25.85
CA ALA A 114 17.08 -6.91 27.28
C ALA A 114 17.26 -8.42 27.57
N ALA A 115 16.63 -9.29 26.77
CA ALA A 115 16.80 -10.75 26.87
C ALA A 115 18.19 -11.22 26.38
N ALA A 116 18.74 -10.59 25.34
CA ALA A 116 20.10 -10.85 24.85
C ALA A 116 21.20 -10.31 25.78
N GLY A 117 20.87 -9.39 26.70
CA GLY A 117 21.77 -8.79 27.68
C GLY A 117 22.32 -9.74 28.75
N GLY A 118 21.96 -11.03 28.73
CA GLY A 118 22.41 -12.03 29.70
C GLY A 118 23.61 -12.92 29.28
N ARG A 119 24.05 -12.91 28.02
CA ARG A 119 25.16 -13.78 27.54
C ARG A 119 26.06 -13.13 26.48
N GLY A 120 26.39 -11.85 26.64
CA GLY A 120 27.45 -11.24 25.85
C GLY A 120 28.81 -11.58 26.43
N GLU A 121 29.43 -12.71 26.04
CA GLU A 121 30.88 -12.83 26.22
C GLU A 121 31.54 -11.65 25.50
N LYS A 122 32.31 -10.86 26.25
CA LYS A 122 33.05 -9.71 25.69
C LYS A 122 33.95 -10.24 24.59
N LEU A 123 33.96 -9.58 23.43
CA LEU A 123 34.80 -9.90 22.25
C LEU A 123 36.30 -10.12 22.59
N THR A 124 36.74 -9.62 23.75
CA THR A 124 38.08 -9.84 24.33
C THR A 124 38.34 -11.28 24.82
N SER A 125 37.32 -12.14 24.97
CA SER A 125 37.50 -13.56 25.33
C SER A 125 38.14 -14.38 24.20
N TYR A 126 38.02 -13.94 22.95
CA TYR A 126 38.60 -14.63 21.79
C TYR A 126 40.10 -14.37 21.59
N PHE A 127 40.66 -13.33 22.22
CA PHE A 127 42.09 -12.96 22.08
C PHE A 127 42.90 -13.19 23.37
N GLY A 128 42.34 -13.91 24.35
CA GLY A 128 42.99 -14.18 25.63
C GLY A 128 43.94 -15.39 25.58
N THR A 129 45.23 -15.12 25.85
CA THR A 129 46.30 -16.06 26.24
C THR A 129 46.87 -17.01 25.17
N ALA A 130 47.49 -16.47 24.13
CA ALA A 130 48.60 -17.14 23.45
C ALA A 130 49.86 -16.28 23.61
N GLY A 131 50.70 -16.61 24.59
CA GLY A 131 52.01 -15.96 24.76
C GLY A 131 52.37 -15.57 26.19
N ALA A 132 52.25 -16.49 27.14
CA ALA A 132 52.93 -16.38 28.43
C ALA A 132 53.27 -17.78 28.95
N ALA A 133 54.24 -18.44 28.32
CA ALA A 133 54.98 -19.54 28.93
C ALA A 133 56.29 -19.78 28.17
N SER A 134 57.39 -19.72 28.94
CA SER A 134 58.79 -20.03 28.64
C SER A 134 59.58 -19.03 27.80
#